data_AF-A0A849DIS1-F1
#
_entry.id   AF-A0A849DIS1-F1
#
_cell.length_a   1.000
_cell.length_b   1.000
_cell.length_c   1.000
_cell.angle_alpha   90.00
_cell.angle_beta   90.00
_cell.angle_gamma   90.00
#
_symmetry.space_group_name_H-M   'P 1'
#
loop_
_entity.id
_entity.type
_entity.pdbx_description
1 polymer ?
#
loop_
_entity_poly.entity_id
_entity_poly.type
_entity_poly.pdbx_seq_one_letter_code
_entity_poly.pdbx_strand_id
1 'polypeptide(L)'
;MSPLTAVARPRRERVARPAQRRGQPSAGFWGDLLVYGGSTVFAASTAVLSTLAAHRAWGMIALWGYAVAALVVAGQLLVTRRAPGPVRRASSSASRAALTILTWIATALVPLSIQVFERAGGQTNRAQSEVVVVEAAGQRIIEDGTPYLTRAAIAALPANEQVLGYTPYHPGMAVFGMPRALGGAVWWADARIWFALVTIAALLGIVRLLLGTLRPPFIRALQAATVLPTCALPLATGGDDLPVLALCLLAFALAARGRFTATGIIVGVAGTLKLLALPIAVVLLALAAVRGRRVVMRYACGAFGVPALVLLPTALVNADAAIENVLRFPLGAGLAATPARSPLVGKLLTVWVPGGTYLALGLVTLSALALAVWLIRWPPNDPAAAALICAIGLSCAIGFLPSSRFGYLLYPVAYLCFVPVLRPPSTRNGESFVRLSQNASPVDVFQCSK
;
A
#
# COMPACT_ATOMS: atom_id res chain seq x y z
N MET A 1 16.03 77.40 -29.00
CA MET A 1 16.93 76.68 -28.06
C MET A 1 16.33 76.86 -26.67
N SER A 2 15.97 75.87 -25.86
CA SER A 2 15.74 74.42 -25.97
C SER A 2 14.79 74.06 -24.80
N PRO A 3 14.04 72.95 -24.88
CA PRO A 3 12.87 72.72 -24.04
C PRO A 3 13.18 71.95 -22.75
N LEU A 4 12.26 72.08 -21.79
CA LEU A 4 12.18 71.35 -20.53
C LEU A 4 12.30 69.83 -20.74
N THR A 5 13.34 69.21 -20.19
CA THR A 5 13.53 67.76 -20.12
C THR A 5 12.67 67.15 -19.01
N ALA A 6 11.62 66.43 -19.40
CA ALA A 6 10.85 65.54 -18.54
C ALA A 6 11.69 64.29 -18.19
N VAL A 7 11.97 64.09 -16.90
CA VAL A 7 12.63 62.88 -16.39
C VAL A 7 11.63 61.73 -16.39
N ALA A 8 11.81 60.78 -17.32
CA ALA A 8 11.01 59.58 -17.44
C ALA A 8 11.24 58.64 -16.24
N ARG A 9 10.17 58.26 -15.52
CA ARG A 9 10.22 57.19 -14.51
C ARG A 9 10.51 55.84 -15.17
N PRO A 10 11.39 55.00 -14.60
CA PRO A 10 11.66 53.68 -15.16
C PRO A 10 10.41 52.79 -15.10
N ARG A 11 10.06 52.23 -16.26
CA ARG A 11 8.98 51.27 -16.47
C ARG A 11 9.28 50.02 -15.63
N ARG A 12 8.43 49.72 -14.64
CA ARG A 12 8.47 48.42 -13.92
C ARG A 12 8.24 47.31 -14.94
N GLU A 13 9.30 46.65 -15.39
CA GLU A 13 9.19 45.37 -16.09
C GLU A 13 8.55 44.36 -15.14
N ARG A 14 7.30 43.98 -15.42
CA ARG A 14 6.69 42.80 -14.81
C ARG A 14 7.48 41.60 -15.29
N VAL A 15 8.46 41.17 -14.48
CA VAL A 15 9.07 39.85 -14.61
C VAL A 15 7.94 38.84 -14.59
N ALA A 16 7.65 38.26 -15.76
CA ALA A 16 6.64 37.25 -15.93
C ALA A 16 7.00 36.05 -15.04
N ARG A 17 6.19 35.83 -13.99
CA ARG A 17 6.28 34.62 -13.18
C ARG A 17 6.22 33.42 -14.12
N PRO A 18 7.16 32.46 -14.07
CA PRO A 18 7.03 31.26 -14.87
C PRO A 18 5.76 30.55 -14.43
N ALA A 19 4.82 30.43 -15.38
CA ALA A 19 3.56 29.75 -15.18
C ALA A 19 3.87 28.34 -14.65
N GLN A 20 3.53 28.12 -13.38
CA GLN A 20 3.39 26.79 -12.80
C GLN A 20 2.69 25.92 -13.84
N ARG A 21 3.37 24.92 -14.42
CA ARG A 21 2.77 23.89 -15.27
C ARG A 21 1.77 23.12 -14.39
N ARG A 22 0.60 23.70 -14.19
CA ARG A 22 -0.57 23.09 -13.56
C ARG A 22 -1.07 22.07 -14.56
N GLY A 23 -0.96 20.78 -14.21
CA GLY A 23 -1.49 19.69 -15.01
C GLY A 23 -2.92 20.00 -15.46
N GLN A 24 -3.18 19.81 -16.75
CA GLN A 24 -4.50 20.05 -17.31
C GLN A 24 -5.50 19.10 -16.63
N PRO A 25 -6.70 19.57 -16.22
CA PRO A 25 -7.72 18.73 -15.58
C PRO A 25 -8.07 17.46 -16.37
N SER A 26 -7.95 17.53 -17.71
CA SER A 26 -8.18 16.42 -18.64
C SER A 26 -7.23 15.23 -18.41
N ALA A 27 -5.98 15.46 -18.01
CA ALA A 27 -5.01 14.40 -17.77
C ALA A 27 -5.42 13.49 -16.59
N GLY A 28 -6.12 14.04 -15.59
CA GLY A 28 -6.65 13.26 -14.48
C GLY A 28 -7.74 12.28 -14.90
N PHE A 29 -8.67 12.74 -15.75
CA PHE A 29 -9.79 11.93 -16.24
C PHE A 29 -9.36 10.84 -17.22
N TRP A 30 -8.39 11.09 -18.11
CA TRP A 30 -7.84 10.02 -18.96
C TRP A 30 -7.21 8.89 -18.15
N GLY A 31 -6.46 9.24 -17.10
CA GLY A 31 -5.94 8.22 -16.19
C GLY A 31 -7.05 7.46 -15.45
N ASP A 32 -8.16 8.13 -15.08
CA ASP A 32 -9.30 7.45 -14.45
C ASP A 32 -10.01 6.51 -15.42
N LEU A 33 -10.15 6.91 -16.68
CA LEU A 33 -10.74 6.07 -17.72
C LEU A 33 -9.89 4.82 -17.96
N LEU A 34 -8.55 4.96 -17.99
CA LEU A 34 -7.65 3.82 -18.08
C LEU A 34 -7.77 2.89 -16.88
N VAL A 35 -7.84 3.45 -15.67
CA VAL A 35 -8.00 2.66 -14.44
C VAL A 35 -9.34 1.92 -14.46
N TYR A 36 -10.47 2.60 -14.62
CA TYR A 36 -11.78 1.96 -14.58
C TYR A 36 -12.00 1.06 -15.79
N GLY A 37 -11.71 1.51 -17.01
CA GLY A 37 -11.88 0.71 -18.22
C GLY A 37 -10.99 -0.52 -18.27
N GLY A 38 -9.70 -0.40 -17.89
CA GLY A 38 -8.81 -1.56 -17.76
C GLY A 38 -9.27 -2.52 -16.67
N SER A 39 -9.81 -2.00 -15.56
CA SER A 39 -10.37 -2.82 -14.49
C SER A 39 -11.67 -3.52 -14.90
N THR A 40 -12.49 -2.91 -15.76
CA THR A 40 -13.66 -3.55 -16.37
C THR A 40 -13.25 -4.78 -17.17
N VAL A 41 -12.24 -4.65 -18.03
CA VAL A 41 -11.72 -5.78 -18.82
C VAL A 41 -11.16 -6.86 -17.89
N PHE A 42 -10.37 -6.47 -16.89
CA PHE A 42 -9.85 -7.42 -15.91
C PHE A 42 -10.95 -8.17 -15.15
N ALA A 43 -11.99 -7.47 -14.69
CA ALA A 43 -13.12 -8.08 -13.99
C ALA A 43 -13.91 -9.04 -14.91
N ALA A 44 -14.15 -8.65 -16.18
CA ALA A 44 -14.76 -9.51 -17.18
C ALA A 44 -13.94 -10.79 -17.40
N SER A 45 -12.64 -10.65 -17.63
CA SER A 45 -11.72 -11.78 -17.81
C SER A 45 -11.69 -12.67 -16.57
N THR A 46 -11.71 -12.09 -15.36
CA THR A 46 -11.73 -12.85 -14.10
C THR A 46 -13.03 -13.62 -13.94
N ALA A 47 -14.17 -13.05 -14.32
CA ALA A 47 -15.48 -13.70 -14.26
C ALA A 47 -15.53 -14.97 -15.13
N VAL A 48 -14.90 -14.94 -16.30
CA VAL A 48 -14.95 -16.02 -17.30
C VAL A 48 -13.80 -17.02 -17.13
N LEU A 49 -12.57 -16.54 -16.93
CA LEU A 49 -11.36 -17.35 -17.04
C LEU A 49 -10.84 -17.88 -15.70
N SER A 50 -11.26 -17.32 -14.57
CA SER A 50 -10.74 -17.74 -13.27
C SER A 50 -11.20 -19.14 -12.91
N THR A 51 -10.27 -20.02 -12.51
CA THR A 51 -10.59 -21.34 -11.95
C THR A 51 -11.11 -21.27 -10.51
N LEU A 52 -10.85 -20.18 -9.80
CA LEU A 52 -11.29 -19.95 -8.43
C LEU A 52 -12.72 -19.40 -8.38
N ALA A 53 -13.61 -20.09 -7.66
CA ALA A 53 -15.04 -19.75 -7.59
C ALA A 53 -15.30 -18.35 -7.01
N ALA A 54 -14.68 -18.00 -5.88
CA ALA A 54 -14.78 -16.67 -5.28
C ALA A 54 -14.32 -15.54 -6.23
N HIS A 55 -13.30 -15.80 -7.06
CA HIS A 55 -12.83 -14.82 -8.05
C HIS A 55 -13.84 -14.62 -9.18
N ARG A 56 -14.45 -15.71 -9.69
CA ARG A 56 -15.51 -15.60 -10.69
C ARG A 56 -16.71 -14.83 -10.15
N ALA A 57 -17.14 -15.15 -8.92
CA ALA A 57 -18.24 -14.47 -8.24
C ALA A 57 -17.96 -12.96 -8.07
N TRP A 58 -16.75 -12.60 -7.66
CA TRP A 58 -16.31 -11.20 -7.63
C TRP A 58 -16.38 -10.53 -9.01
N GLY A 59 -15.84 -11.19 -10.04
CA GLY A 59 -15.78 -10.64 -11.40
C GLY A 59 -17.16 -10.31 -11.97
N MET A 60 -18.15 -11.19 -11.74
CA MET A 60 -19.53 -11.00 -12.20
C MET A 60 -20.20 -9.74 -11.62
N ILE A 61 -19.83 -9.33 -10.41
CA ILE A 61 -20.37 -8.14 -9.75
C ILE A 61 -19.51 -6.91 -10.08
N ALA A 62 -18.19 -7.02 -9.92
CA ALA A 62 -17.25 -5.93 -10.07
C ALA A 62 -17.20 -5.38 -11.52
N LEU A 63 -17.45 -6.24 -12.52
CA LEU A 63 -17.58 -5.84 -13.93
C LEU A 63 -18.49 -4.62 -14.09
N TRP A 64 -19.69 -4.68 -13.52
CA TRP A 64 -20.68 -3.61 -13.64
C TRP A 64 -20.26 -2.36 -12.88
N GLY A 65 -19.67 -2.51 -11.69
CA GLY A 65 -19.14 -1.41 -10.90
C GLY A 65 -18.05 -0.62 -11.66
N TYR A 66 -17.11 -1.32 -12.29
CA TYR A 66 -16.08 -0.67 -13.11
C TYR A 66 -16.63 -0.10 -14.42
N ALA A 67 -17.54 -0.81 -15.11
CA ALA A 67 -18.14 -0.35 -16.36
C ALA A 67 -18.89 0.97 -16.16
N VAL A 68 -19.73 1.06 -15.12
CA VAL A 68 -20.46 2.29 -14.78
C VAL A 68 -19.47 3.42 -14.47
N ALA A 69 -18.42 3.16 -13.69
CA ALA A 69 -17.41 4.17 -13.38
C ALA A 69 -16.68 4.68 -14.64
N ALA A 70 -16.33 3.77 -15.57
CA ALA A 70 -15.72 4.12 -16.85
C ALA A 70 -16.65 4.98 -17.72
N LEU A 71 -17.94 4.64 -17.79
CA LEU A 71 -18.95 5.42 -18.53
C LEU A 71 -19.15 6.81 -17.92
N VAL A 72 -19.17 6.92 -16.59
CA VAL A 72 -19.25 8.22 -15.90
C VAL A 72 -18.04 9.08 -16.25
N VAL A 73 -16.82 8.54 -16.21
CA VAL A 73 -15.61 9.29 -16.61
C VAL A 73 -15.62 9.67 -18.09
N ALA A 74 -16.07 8.78 -18.97
CA ALA A 74 -16.22 9.07 -20.39
C ALA A 74 -17.22 10.22 -20.63
N GLY A 75 -18.36 10.21 -19.96
CA GLY A 75 -19.34 11.30 -19.96
C GLY A 75 -18.74 12.61 -19.43
N GLN A 76 -18.01 12.55 -18.32
CA GLN A 76 -17.29 13.71 -17.77
C GLN A 76 -16.27 14.28 -18.76
N LEU A 77 -15.54 13.44 -19.50
CA LEU A 77 -14.62 13.87 -20.56
C LEU A 77 -15.35 14.57 -21.71
N LEU A 78 -16.52 14.07 -22.13
CA LEU A 78 -17.33 14.67 -23.19
C LEU A 78 -17.91 16.03 -22.77
N VAL A 79 -18.43 16.14 -21.56
CA VAL A 79 -18.98 17.39 -21.01
C VAL A 79 -17.89 18.43 -20.77
N THR A 80 -16.72 18.02 -20.24
CA THR A 80 -15.61 18.94 -19.95
C THR A 80 -14.92 19.50 -21.19
N ARG A 81 -15.07 18.86 -22.37
CA ARG A 81 -14.67 19.45 -23.66
C ARG A 81 -15.53 20.67 -24.04
N ARG A 82 -16.73 20.82 -23.47
CA ARG A 82 -17.70 21.87 -23.83
C ARG A 82 -17.86 23.00 -22.78
N ALA A 83 -17.24 22.88 -21.59
CA ALA A 83 -17.49 23.78 -20.46
C ALA A 83 -16.35 24.78 -20.12
N PRO A 84 -16.66 26.02 -19.65
CA PRO A 84 -15.68 27.05 -19.29
C PRO A 84 -14.82 26.73 -18.05
N GLY A 85 -13.61 27.30 -18.00
CA GLY A 85 -12.46 26.83 -17.20
C GLY A 85 -12.52 26.85 -15.65
N PRO A 86 -13.18 27.81 -14.96
CA PRO A 86 -13.16 27.87 -13.48
C PRO A 86 -14.07 26.83 -12.80
N VAL A 87 -15.30 26.66 -13.31
CA VAL A 87 -16.27 25.64 -12.84
C VAL A 87 -15.74 24.22 -13.07
N ARG A 88 -14.91 24.05 -14.12
CA ARG A 88 -14.22 22.80 -14.49
C ARG A 88 -13.21 22.29 -13.46
N ARG A 89 -12.68 23.14 -12.56
CA ARG A 89 -11.60 22.77 -11.61
C ARG A 89 -12.11 22.34 -10.23
N ALA A 90 -12.97 23.13 -9.60
CA ALA A 90 -13.45 22.83 -8.24
C ALA A 90 -14.37 21.59 -8.21
N SER A 91 -15.20 21.42 -9.24
CA SER A 91 -16.08 20.25 -9.39
C SER A 91 -15.32 18.93 -9.67
N SER A 92 -14.07 18.99 -10.17
CA SER A 92 -13.34 17.80 -10.66
C SER A 92 -12.72 16.91 -9.56
N SER A 93 -12.22 17.46 -8.46
CA SER A 93 -11.50 16.63 -7.47
C SER A 93 -12.45 15.97 -6.48
N ALA A 94 -13.49 16.69 -6.02
CA ALA A 94 -14.53 16.11 -5.18
C ALA A 94 -15.33 15.04 -5.94
N SER A 95 -15.70 15.28 -7.21
CA SER A 95 -16.39 14.27 -8.03
C SER A 95 -15.52 13.03 -8.29
N ARG A 96 -14.23 13.19 -8.60
CA ARG A 96 -13.31 12.05 -8.75
C ARG A 96 -13.12 11.27 -7.45
N ALA A 97 -13.05 11.96 -6.30
CA ALA A 97 -12.98 11.31 -5.00
C ALA A 97 -14.27 10.55 -4.67
N ALA A 98 -15.43 11.18 -4.88
CA ALA A 98 -16.74 10.55 -4.70
C ALA A 98 -16.89 9.32 -5.61
N LEU A 99 -16.51 9.44 -6.88
CA LEU A 99 -16.53 8.32 -7.82
C LEU A 99 -15.57 7.21 -7.37
N THR A 100 -14.36 7.54 -6.91
CA THR A 100 -13.41 6.55 -6.38
C THR A 100 -14.02 5.76 -5.20
N ILE A 101 -14.68 6.45 -4.26
CA ILE A 101 -15.33 5.83 -3.10
C ILE A 101 -16.49 4.94 -3.56
N LEU A 102 -17.36 5.44 -4.43
CA LEU A 102 -18.50 4.68 -4.97
C LEU A 102 -18.04 3.44 -5.75
N THR A 103 -16.99 3.58 -6.58
CA THR A 103 -16.40 2.44 -7.30
C THR A 103 -15.80 1.44 -6.32
N TRP A 104 -15.09 1.87 -5.28
CA TRP A 104 -14.55 0.95 -4.29
C TRP A 104 -15.64 0.20 -3.53
N ILE A 105 -16.73 0.88 -3.14
CA ILE A 105 -17.90 0.23 -2.54
C ILE A 105 -18.47 -0.82 -3.51
N ALA A 106 -18.73 -0.44 -4.75
CA ALA A 106 -19.34 -1.33 -5.75
C ALA A 106 -18.46 -2.52 -6.15
N THR A 107 -17.13 -2.37 -6.11
CA THR A 107 -16.18 -3.37 -6.63
C THR A 107 -15.45 -4.16 -5.56
N ALA A 108 -15.46 -3.71 -4.31
CA ALA A 108 -14.85 -4.44 -3.19
C ALA A 108 -15.86 -4.78 -2.11
N LEU A 109 -16.57 -3.79 -1.55
CA LEU A 109 -17.43 -4.01 -0.39
C LEU A 109 -18.73 -4.73 -0.74
N VAL A 110 -19.37 -4.40 -1.86
CA VAL A 110 -20.59 -5.11 -2.31
C VAL A 110 -20.29 -6.59 -2.64
N PRO A 111 -19.26 -6.93 -3.44
CA PRO A 111 -18.88 -8.32 -3.66
C PRO A 111 -18.45 -9.06 -2.37
N LEU A 112 -17.78 -8.37 -1.44
CA LEU A 112 -17.43 -8.94 -0.14
C LEU A 112 -18.70 -9.32 0.62
N SER A 113 -19.62 -8.37 0.80
CA SER A 113 -20.87 -8.59 1.55
C SER A 113 -21.67 -9.75 0.97
N ILE A 114 -21.88 -9.76 -0.35
CA ILE A 114 -22.61 -10.86 -1.02
C ILE A 114 -21.94 -12.21 -0.75
N GLN A 115 -20.62 -12.31 -0.96
CA GLN A 115 -19.90 -13.57 -0.77
C GLN A 115 -19.88 -14.02 0.70
N VAL A 116 -19.83 -13.08 1.65
CA VAL A 116 -19.92 -13.39 3.09
C VAL A 116 -21.30 -13.93 3.45
N PHE A 117 -22.38 -13.34 2.94
CA PHE A 117 -23.74 -13.85 3.14
C PHE A 117 -23.96 -15.21 2.47
N GLU A 118 -23.51 -15.39 1.22
CA GLU A 118 -23.57 -16.68 0.53
C GLU A 118 -22.80 -17.77 1.29
N ARG A 119 -21.62 -17.43 1.83
CA ARG A 119 -20.81 -18.35 2.64
C ARG A 119 -21.49 -18.73 3.95
N ALA A 120 -22.07 -17.76 4.66
CA ALA A 120 -22.87 -18.01 5.86
C ALA A 120 -24.12 -18.86 5.55
N GLY A 121 -24.68 -18.73 4.35
CA GLY A 121 -25.77 -19.56 3.84
C GLY A 121 -25.35 -20.95 3.31
N GLY A 122 -24.09 -21.35 3.47
CA GLY A 122 -23.59 -22.69 3.14
C GLY A 122 -22.77 -22.80 1.86
N GLN A 123 -22.61 -21.73 1.07
CA GLN A 123 -21.73 -21.75 -0.12
C GLN A 123 -20.26 -21.53 0.30
N THR A 124 -19.60 -22.60 0.73
CA THR A 124 -18.22 -22.55 1.28
C THR A 124 -17.17 -22.06 0.28
N ASN A 125 -17.42 -22.17 -1.02
CA ASN A 125 -16.52 -21.76 -2.11
C ASN A 125 -16.46 -20.24 -2.39
N ARG A 126 -17.05 -19.43 -1.50
CA ARG A 126 -17.10 -17.95 -1.59
C ARG A 126 -16.00 -17.24 -0.80
N ALA A 127 -14.95 -17.96 -0.45
CA ALA A 127 -13.74 -17.42 0.17
C ALA A 127 -12.49 -18.10 -0.41
N GLN A 128 -11.37 -17.39 -0.38
CA GLN A 128 -10.06 -17.97 -0.66
C GLN A 128 -9.52 -18.73 0.55
N SER A 129 -8.50 -19.55 0.31
CA SER A 129 -7.81 -20.33 1.33
C SER A 129 -7.32 -19.50 2.51
N GLU A 130 -6.90 -18.27 2.26
CA GLU A 130 -6.38 -17.34 3.27
C GLU A 130 -7.39 -17.07 4.38
N VAL A 131 -8.68 -16.98 4.04
CA VAL A 131 -9.76 -16.78 5.02
C VAL A 131 -9.88 -18.00 5.93
N VAL A 132 -9.88 -19.19 5.33
CA VAL A 132 -10.00 -20.47 6.06
C VAL A 132 -8.79 -20.67 6.98
N VAL A 133 -7.58 -20.38 6.49
CA VAL A 133 -6.34 -20.48 7.27
C VAL A 133 -6.35 -19.52 8.46
N VAL A 134 -6.82 -18.28 8.28
CA VAL A 134 -6.86 -17.29 9.36
C VAL A 134 -7.93 -17.62 10.39
N GLU A 135 -9.10 -18.09 9.96
CA GLU A 135 -10.17 -18.55 10.84
C GLU A 135 -9.72 -19.76 11.69
N ALA A 136 -9.07 -20.75 11.07
CA ALA A 136 -8.49 -21.89 11.79
C ALA A 136 -7.38 -21.46 12.75
N ALA A 137 -6.54 -20.49 12.37
CA ALA A 137 -5.53 -19.93 13.27
C ALA A 137 -6.15 -19.21 14.47
N GLY A 138 -7.27 -18.52 14.29
CA GLY A 138 -8.03 -17.87 15.36
C GLY A 138 -8.66 -18.86 16.33
N GLN A 139 -9.06 -20.03 15.85
CA GLN A 139 -9.50 -21.12 16.72
C GLN A 139 -8.33 -21.71 17.52
N ARG A 140 -7.24 -22.06 16.85
CA ARG A 140 -6.04 -22.65 17.49
C ARG A 140 -5.41 -21.75 18.54
N ILE A 141 -5.33 -20.43 18.31
CA ILE A 141 -4.76 -19.53 19.32
C ILE A 141 -5.61 -19.46 20.61
N ILE A 142 -6.92 -19.72 20.52
CA ILE A 142 -7.82 -19.80 21.68
C ILE A 142 -7.67 -21.16 22.39
N GLU A 143 -7.62 -22.25 21.62
CA GLU A 143 -7.60 -23.62 22.14
C GLU A 143 -6.20 -24.05 22.63
N ASP A 144 -5.16 -23.76 21.84
CA ASP A 144 -3.80 -24.26 22.02
C ASP A 144 -2.81 -23.19 22.49
N GLY A 145 -3.23 -21.92 22.57
CA GLY A 145 -2.35 -20.78 22.87
C GLY A 145 -1.36 -20.43 21.75
N THR A 146 -1.47 -21.08 20.58
CA THR A 146 -0.65 -20.84 19.40
C THR A 146 -1.46 -21.00 18.12
N PRO A 147 -1.28 -20.15 17.09
CA PRO A 147 -2.00 -20.31 15.82
C PRO A 147 -1.42 -21.41 14.92
N TYR A 148 -0.33 -22.05 15.33
CA TYR A 148 0.51 -22.89 14.47
C TYR A 148 0.36 -24.38 14.77
N LEU A 149 0.14 -25.18 13.72
CA LEU A 149 0.28 -26.64 13.82
C LEU A 149 1.75 -27.06 13.73
N THR A 150 2.08 -28.15 14.42
CA THR A 150 3.39 -28.79 14.26
C THR A 150 3.48 -29.50 12.91
N ARG A 151 4.71 -29.75 12.45
CA ARG A 151 4.96 -30.52 11.23
C ARG A 151 4.29 -31.91 11.27
N ALA A 152 4.31 -32.57 12.43
CA ALA A 152 3.67 -33.88 12.61
C ALA A 152 2.14 -33.78 12.51
N ALA A 153 1.53 -32.77 13.12
CA ALA A 153 0.09 -32.53 13.01
C ALA A 153 -0.33 -32.23 11.57
N ILE A 154 0.48 -31.47 10.83
CA ILE A 154 0.23 -31.21 9.39
C ILE A 154 0.39 -32.50 8.58
N ALA A 155 1.40 -33.32 8.87
CA ALA A 155 1.61 -34.60 8.17
C ALA A 155 0.45 -35.59 8.36
N ALA A 156 -0.25 -35.51 9.50
CA ALA A 156 -1.42 -36.32 9.80
C ALA A 156 -2.69 -35.91 9.03
N LEU A 157 -2.71 -34.70 8.45
CA LEU A 157 -3.84 -34.24 7.63
C LEU A 157 -3.85 -34.97 6.26
N PRO A 158 -5.03 -35.15 5.66
CA PRO A 158 -5.15 -35.59 4.26
C PRO A 158 -4.29 -34.73 3.34
N ALA A 159 -3.64 -35.35 2.35
CA ALA A 159 -2.65 -34.68 1.49
C ALA A 159 -3.19 -33.40 0.80
N ASN A 160 -4.47 -33.39 0.43
CA ASN A 160 -5.18 -32.25 -0.18
C ASN A 160 -5.46 -31.10 0.82
N GLU A 161 -5.35 -31.34 2.12
CA GLU A 161 -5.63 -30.38 3.19
C GLU A 161 -4.37 -29.86 3.89
N GLN A 162 -3.22 -30.53 3.71
CA GLN A 162 -1.95 -30.14 4.35
C GLN A 162 -1.57 -28.68 4.09
N VAL A 163 -1.85 -28.15 2.90
CA VAL A 163 -1.62 -26.72 2.57
C VAL A 163 -2.41 -25.79 3.49
N LEU A 164 -3.66 -26.15 3.83
CA LEU A 164 -4.53 -25.35 4.71
C LEU A 164 -4.13 -25.50 6.19
N GLY A 165 -3.36 -26.54 6.54
CA GLY A 165 -2.78 -26.70 7.86
C GLY A 165 -1.73 -25.63 8.20
N TYR A 166 -1.09 -25.04 7.19
CA TYR A 166 -0.07 -24.01 7.36
C TYR A 166 -0.65 -22.62 7.63
N THR A 167 -0.08 -21.89 8.60
CA THR A 167 -0.38 -20.47 8.87
C THR A 167 0.84 -19.60 8.60
N PRO A 168 1.05 -19.12 7.36
CA PRO A 168 2.21 -18.31 6.97
C PRO A 168 2.10 -16.83 7.40
N TYR A 169 1.62 -16.61 8.63
CA TYR A 169 1.32 -15.28 9.18
C TYR A 169 1.88 -15.16 10.59
N HIS A 170 2.11 -13.93 11.04
CA HIS A 170 2.42 -13.68 12.44
C HIS A 170 1.14 -13.77 13.29
N PRO A 171 1.25 -13.98 14.62
CA PRO A 171 0.08 -14.32 15.44
C PRO A 171 -1.01 -13.25 15.49
N GLY A 172 -0.68 -11.97 15.24
CA GLY A 172 -1.67 -10.91 15.15
C GLY A 172 -2.69 -11.14 14.04
N MET A 173 -2.35 -11.92 13.00
CA MET A 173 -3.30 -12.30 11.95
C MET A 173 -4.43 -13.21 12.50
N ALA A 174 -4.14 -14.05 13.49
CA ALA A 174 -5.13 -14.97 14.07
C ALA A 174 -6.29 -14.23 14.77
N VAL A 175 -6.07 -12.98 15.21
CA VAL A 175 -7.12 -12.13 15.81
C VAL A 175 -8.31 -11.94 14.87
N PHE A 176 -8.06 -11.86 13.56
CA PHE A 176 -9.12 -11.73 12.55
C PHE A 176 -9.96 -13.01 12.40
N GLY A 177 -9.44 -14.16 12.84
CA GLY A 177 -10.14 -15.43 12.85
C GLY A 177 -10.91 -15.73 14.15
N MET A 178 -10.59 -15.05 15.25
CA MET A 178 -11.28 -15.24 16.54
C MET A 178 -12.81 -15.05 16.46
N PRO A 179 -13.36 -14.08 15.69
CA PRO A 179 -14.80 -13.95 15.52
C PRO A 179 -15.46 -15.23 15.02
N ARG A 180 -14.81 -15.98 14.11
CA ARG A 180 -15.28 -17.28 13.62
C ARG A 180 -15.24 -18.35 14.70
N ALA A 181 -14.18 -18.38 15.50
CA ALA A 181 -14.04 -19.33 16.60
C ALA A 181 -15.11 -19.12 17.69
N LEU A 182 -15.49 -17.87 17.95
CA LEU A 182 -16.46 -17.52 19.00
C LEU A 182 -17.93 -17.51 18.51
N GLY A 183 -18.16 -17.02 17.30
CA GLY A 183 -19.50 -16.79 16.74
C GLY A 183 -19.98 -17.86 15.77
N GLY A 184 -19.12 -18.83 15.42
CA GLY A 184 -19.46 -19.90 14.48
C GLY A 184 -19.73 -19.40 13.06
N ALA A 185 -20.65 -20.07 12.36
CA ALA A 185 -20.80 -19.95 10.92
C ALA A 185 -21.60 -18.75 10.39
N VAL A 186 -21.48 -17.59 11.03
CA VAL A 186 -22.30 -16.40 10.75
C VAL A 186 -21.55 -15.34 9.93
N TRP A 187 -22.30 -14.47 9.25
CA TRP A 187 -21.75 -13.47 8.31
C TRP A 187 -20.77 -12.50 8.96
N TRP A 188 -21.05 -12.01 10.18
CA TRP A 188 -20.18 -11.03 10.87
C TRP A 188 -18.89 -11.64 11.40
N ALA A 189 -18.86 -12.98 11.53
CA ALA A 189 -17.73 -13.73 12.03
C ALA A 189 -16.71 -14.09 10.94
N ASP A 190 -17.01 -13.80 9.67
CA ASP A 190 -16.08 -13.98 8.56
C ASP A 190 -14.88 -13.02 8.69
N ALA A 191 -13.66 -13.55 8.60
CA ALA A 191 -12.44 -12.77 8.81
C ALA A 191 -12.32 -11.55 7.87
N ARG A 192 -12.91 -11.61 6.67
CA ARG A 192 -12.86 -10.51 5.69
C ARG A 192 -13.58 -9.26 6.15
N ILE A 193 -14.62 -9.39 6.97
CA ILE A 193 -15.31 -8.23 7.57
C ILE A 193 -14.32 -7.43 8.42
N TRP A 194 -13.54 -8.13 9.24
CA TRP A 194 -12.56 -7.52 10.14
C TRP A 194 -11.35 -6.97 9.39
N PHE A 195 -10.87 -7.68 8.35
CA PHE A 195 -9.86 -7.14 7.43
C PHE A 195 -10.32 -5.83 6.78
N ALA A 196 -11.56 -5.77 6.30
CA ALA A 196 -12.14 -4.58 5.69
C ALA A 196 -12.26 -3.43 6.69
N LEU A 197 -12.71 -3.69 7.93
CA LEU A 197 -12.82 -2.67 8.98
C LEU A 197 -11.47 -2.03 9.32
N VAL A 198 -10.43 -2.84 9.52
CA VAL A 198 -9.07 -2.32 9.79
C VAL A 198 -8.53 -1.54 8.58
N THR A 199 -8.76 -2.03 7.37
CA THR A 199 -8.38 -1.33 6.13
C THR A 199 -9.07 0.03 6.04
N ILE A 200 -10.38 0.09 6.25
CA ILE A 200 -11.17 1.34 6.25
C ILE A 200 -10.64 2.29 7.33
N ALA A 201 -10.40 1.82 8.55
CA ALA A 201 -9.89 2.64 9.65
C ALA A 201 -8.52 3.26 9.32
N ALA A 202 -7.61 2.48 8.75
CA ALA A 202 -6.29 2.96 8.33
C ALA A 202 -6.38 3.97 7.18
N LEU A 203 -7.22 3.72 6.18
CA LEU A 203 -7.48 4.65 5.07
C LEU A 203 -8.10 5.97 5.55
N LEU A 204 -9.05 5.92 6.48
CA LEU A 204 -9.60 7.12 7.12
C LEU A 204 -8.53 7.89 7.89
N GLY A 205 -7.61 7.19 8.57
CA GLY A 205 -6.45 7.78 9.22
C GLY A 205 -5.54 8.51 8.22
N ILE A 206 -5.22 7.88 7.09
CA ILE A 206 -4.43 8.47 6.00
C ILE A 206 -5.12 9.72 5.45
N VAL A 207 -6.41 9.62 5.13
CA VAL A 207 -7.20 10.76 4.64
C VAL A 207 -7.13 11.89 5.66
N ARG A 208 -7.45 11.65 6.93
CA ARG A 208 -7.42 12.68 7.99
C ARG A 208 -6.05 13.35 8.13
N LEU A 209 -4.97 12.57 8.11
CA LEU A 209 -3.61 13.08 8.20
C LEU A 209 -3.21 13.90 6.97
N LEU A 210 -3.82 13.65 5.81
CA LEU A 210 -3.44 14.23 4.53
C LEU A 210 -4.57 15.12 3.91
N LEU A 211 -5.63 15.44 4.67
CA LEU A 211 -6.79 16.23 4.22
C LEU A 211 -6.39 17.57 3.59
N GLY A 212 -5.39 18.26 4.14
CA GLY A 212 -4.86 19.51 3.58
C GLY A 212 -4.13 19.37 2.24
N THR A 213 -4.02 18.13 1.72
CA THR A 213 -3.30 17.76 0.50
C THR A 213 -4.18 17.01 -0.51
N LEU A 214 -5.52 17.15 -0.43
CA LEU A 214 -6.48 16.65 -1.43
C LEU A 214 -6.22 17.26 -2.82
N ARG A 215 -5.16 16.77 -3.45
CA ARG A 215 -4.65 17.14 -4.75
C ARG A 215 -4.85 15.94 -5.68
N PRO A 216 -4.88 16.15 -7.01
CA PRO A 216 -5.05 15.05 -7.96
C PRO A 216 -4.16 13.81 -7.74
N PRO A 217 -2.89 13.91 -7.27
CA PRO A 217 -2.09 12.73 -6.95
C PRO A 217 -2.63 11.89 -5.78
N PHE A 218 -3.28 12.51 -4.79
CA PHE A 218 -3.86 11.80 -3.65
C PHE A 218 -5.01 10.89 -4.09
N ILE A 219 -5.87 11.37 -4.99
CA ILE A 219 -6.99 10.58 -5.53
C ILE A 219 -6.44 9.35 -6.29
N ARG A 220 -5.40 9.54 -7.11
CA ARG A 220 -4.75 8.43 -7.81
C ARG A 220 -4.14 7.42 -6.85
N ALA A 221 -3.48 7.89 -5.81
CA ALA A 221 -2.91 7.05 -4.75
C ALA A 221 -4.01 6.24 -4.03
N LEU A 222 -5.15 6.86 -3.73
CA LEU A 222 -6.29 6.18 -3.14
C LEU A 222 -6.86 5.13 -4.10
N GLN A 223 -7.09 5.45 -5.37
CA GLN A 223 -7.52 4.49 -6.39
C GLN A 223 -6.56 3.29 -6.49
N ALA A 224 -5.25 3.52 -6.40
CA ALA A 224 -4.27 2.44 -6.42
C ALA A 224 -4.36 1.52 -5.19
N ALA A 225 -4.65 2.08 -4.02
CA ALA A 225 -4.77 1.33 -2.77
C ALA A 225 -6.17 0.73 -2.52
N THR A 226 -7.17 1.06 -3.34
CA THR A 226 -8.56 0.60 -3.12
C THR A 226 -9.19 0.00 -4.37
N VAL A 227 -9.30 0.78 -5.43
CA VAL A 227 -10.08 0.47 -6.63
C VAL A 227 -9.35 -0.47 -7.58
N LEU A 228 -8.02 -0.41 -7.70
CA LEU A 228 -7.32 -1.31 -8.61
C LEU A 228 -7.68 -2.78 -8.30
N PRO A 229 -7.88 -3.65 -9.31
CA PRO A 229 -8.25 -5.03 -9.07
C PRO A 229 -7.25 -5.79 -8.20
N THR A 230 -5.98 -5.39 -8.21
CA THR A 230 -4.96 -5.91 -7.28
C THR A 230 -5.26 -5.66 -5.80
N CYS A 231 -6.19 -4.76 -5.48
CA CYS A 231 -6.66 -4.44 -4.13
C CYS A 231 -8.12 -4.83 -3.93
N ALA A 232 -9.02 -4.50 -4.87
CA ALA A 232 -10.46 -4.74 -4.74
C ALA A 232 -10.83 -6.22 -4.73
N LEU A 233 -10.25 -7.03 -5.64
CA LEU A 233 -10.46 -8.48 -5.68
C LEU A 233 -10.00 -9.15 -4.38
N PRO A 234 -8.72 -9.01 -3.94
CA PRO A 234 -8.29 -9.68 -2.74
C PRO A 234 -9.05 -9.20 -1.51
N LEU A 235 -9.46 -7.92 -1.40
CA LEU A 235 -10.30 -7.49 -0.29
C LEU A 235 -11.60 -8.30 -0.19
N ALA A 236 -12.26 -8.55 -1.33
CA ALA A 236 -13.52 -9.27 -1.37
C ALA A 236 -13.38 -10.78 -1.17
N THR A 237 -12.26 -11.38 -1.61
CA THR A 237 -12.13 -12.84 -1.68
C THR A 237 -11.22 -13.44 -0.61
N GLY A 238 -10.20 -12.72 -0.14
CA GLY A 238 -9.22 -13.19 0.87
C GLY A 238 -8.98 -12.21 2.01
N GLY A 239 -8.56 -10.99 1.69
CA GLY A 239 -8.56 -9.81 2.55
C GLY A 239 -7.32 -9.60 3.40
N ASP A 240 -6.49 -10.64 3.61
CA ASP A 240 -5.36 -10.64 4.54
C ASP A 240 -4.29 -9.56 4.24
N ASP A 241 -4.05 -9.25 2.97
CA ASP A 241 -3.03 -8.26 2.55
C ASP A 241 -3.44 -6.79 2.75
N LEU A 242 -4.73 -6.47 2.66
CA LEU A 242 -5.22 -5.10 2.68
C LEU A 242 -5.01 -4.35 4.01
N PRO A 243 -5.24 -4.95 5.20
CA PRO A 243 -4.94 -4.26 6.45
C PRO A 243 -3.43 -4.00 6.57
N VAL A 244 -2.58 -4.93 6.12
CA VAL A 244 -1.11 -4.76 6.14
C VAL A 244 -0.69 -3.59 5.24
N LEU A 245 -1.18 -3.55 3.99
CA LEU A 245 -0.91 -2.46 3.07
C LEU A 245 -1.36 -1.12 3.67
N ALA A 246 -2.60 -1.04 4.15
CA ALA A 246 -3.19 0.19 4.65
C ALA A 246 -2.47 0.71 5.91
N LEU A 247 -2.08 -0.18 6.82
CA LEU A 247 -1.25 0.17 7.99
C LEU A 247 0.14 0.68 7.57
N CYS A 248 0.79 0.04 6.59
CA CYS A 248 2.08 0.52 6.08
C CYS A 248 1.96 1.92 5.43
N LEU A 249 0.90 2.15 4.64
CA LEU A 249 0.61 3.46 4.07
C LEU A 249 0.32 4.52 5.15
N LEU A 250 -0.39 4.13 6.21
CA LEU A 250 -0.61 4.99 7.37
C LEU A 250 0.69 5.31 8.10
N ALA A 251 1.61 4.35 8.23
CA ALA A 251 2.94 4.59 8.80
C ALA A 251 3.72 5.62 7.96
N PHE A 252 3.73 5.51 6.62
CA PHE A 252 4.32 6.53 5.75
C PHE A 252 3.68 7.91 5.93
N ALA A 253 2.35 7.99 6.02
CA ALA A 253 1.64 9.25 6.26
C ALA A 253 2.00 9.88 7.62
N LEU A 254 2.13 9.06 8.67
CA LEU A 254 2.60 9.50 9.99
C LEU A 254 4.06 9.98 9.97
N ALA A 255 4.93 9.28 9.23
CA ALA A 255 6.33 9.67 9.06
C ALA A 255 6.45 11.01 8.32
N ALA A 256 5.58 11.26 7.34
CA ALA A 256 5.46 12.55 6.65
C ALA A 256 5.01 13.69 7.56
N ARG A 257 4.34 13.38 8.67
CA ARG A 257 3.99 14.35 9.72
C ARG A 257 5.02 14.40 10.85
N GLY A 258 6.16 13.72 10.72
CA GLY A 258 7.21 13.71 11.74
C GLY A 258 6.90 12.86 12.99
N ARG A 259 5.82 12.05 12.97
CA ARG A 259 5.32 11.32 14.14
C ARG A 259 5.93 9.92 14.27
N PHE A 260 7.25 9.85 14.47
CA PHE A 260 8.01 8.58 14.43
C PHE A 260 7.61 7.52 15.45
N THR A 261 7.19 7.91 16.66
CA THR A 261 6.68 6.93 17.64
C THR A 261 5.43 6.22 17.10
N ALA A 262 4.47 6.99 16.57
CA ALA A 262 3.26 6.44 15.97
C ALA A 262 3.57 5.65 14.69
N THR A 263 4.49 6.13 13.86
CA THR A 263 4.99 5.37 12.69
C THR A 263 5.51 3.99 13.10
N GLY A 264 6.34 3.94 14.15
CA GLY A 264 6.91 2.70 14.68
C GLY A 264 5.82 1.75 15.17
N ILE A 265 4.89 2.25 15.99
CA ILE A 265 3.76 1.42 16.49
C ILE A 265 2.92 0.88 15.32
N ILE A 266 2.52 1.71 14.36
CA ILE A 266 1.63 1.30 13.27
C ILE A 266 2.30 0.28 12.34
N VAL A 267 3.57 0.47 11.96
CA VAL A 267 4.29 -0.53 11.15
C VAL A 267 4.59 -1.80 11.96
N GLY A 268 4.79 -1.66 13.28
CA GLY A 268 4.88 -2.79 14.20
C GLY A 268 3.60 -3.61 14.24
N VAL A 269 2.42 -2.96 14.33
CA VAL A 269 1.12 -3.65 14.22
C VAL A 269 1.01 -4.37 12.87
N ALA A 270 1.40 -3.75 11.75
CA ALA A 270 1.45 -4.45 10.46
C ALA A 270 2.40 -5.68 10.49
N GLY A 271 3.53 -5.58 11.20
CA GLY A 271 4.48 -6.67 11.44
C GLY A 271 3.92 -7.82 12.27
N THR A 272 2.94 -7.58 13.14
CA THR A 272 2.21 -8.65 13.85
C THR A 272 1.30 -9.45 12.93
N LEU A 273 1.00 -8.95 11.73
CA LEU A 273 0.12 -9.62 10.77
C LEU A 273 0.94 -10.42 9.78
N LYS A 274 1.89 -9.78 9.09
CA LYS A 274 2.58 -10.37 7.95
C LYS A 274 4.04 -9.92 7.87
N LEU A 275 4.92 -10.88 7.57
CA LEU A 275 6.37 -10.62 7.45
C LEU A 275 6.68 -9.57 6.36
N LEU A 276 5.79 -9.39 5.38
CA LEU A 276 5.92 -8.36 4.35
C LEU A 276 6.01 -6.92 4.90
N ALA A 277 5.60 -6.66 6.15
CA ALA A 277 5.78 -5.35 6.77
C ALA A 277 7.25 -5.07 7.19
N LEU A 278 8.08 -6.09 7.36
CA LEU A 278 9.45 -5.96 7.86
C LEU A 278 10.36 -5.12 6.94
N PRO A 279 10.38 -5.31 5.60
CA PRO A 279 11.15 -4.42 4.72
C PRO A 279 10.75 -2.95 4.85
N ILE A 280 9.45 -2.67 5.02
CA ILE A 280 8.96 -1.29 5.24
C ILE A 280 9.48 -0.76 6.57
N ALA A 281 9.46 -1.58 7.62
CA ALA A 281 9.99 -1.20 8.93
C ALA A 281 11.49 -0.87 8.87
N VAL A 282 12.29 -1.65 8.14
CA VAL A 282 13.73 -1.40 7.97
C VAL A 282 14.00 -0.10 7.19
N VAL A 283 13.27 0.15 6.10
CA VAL A 283 13.44 1.40 5.33
C VAL A 283 13.00 2.62 6.15
N LEU A 284 11.92 2.52 6.90
CA LEU A 284 11.47 3.58 7.81
C LEU A 284 12.42 3.77 9.01
N LEU A 285 13.13 2.73 9.45
CA LEU A 285 14.22 2.84 10.43
C LEU A 285 15.38 3.67 9.89
N ALA A 286 15.80 3.42 8.64
CA ALA A 286 16.83 4.24 7.98
C ALA A 286 16.40 5.71 7.85
N LEU A 287 15.12 5.94 7.53
CA LEU A 287 14.52 7.28 7.53
C LEU A 287 14.47 7.90 8.96
N ALA A 288 14.31 7.10 10.01
CA ALA A 288 14.39 7.59 11.39
C ALA A 288 15.84 7.90 11.80
N ALA A 289 16.81 7.14 11.29
CA ALA A 289 18.24 7.29 11.58
C ALA A 289 18.78 8.65 11.16
N VAL A 290 18.40 9.15 9.99
CA VAL A 290 18.78 10.49 9.52
C VAL A 290 18.19 11.63 10.37
N ARG A 291 17.23 11.34 11.26
CA ARG A 291 16.64 12.32 12.20
C ARG A 291 17.26 12.26 13.61
N GLY A 292 18.17 11.33 13.86
CA GLY A 292 18.94 11.23 15.11
C GLY A 292 18.50 10.11 16.05
N ARG A 293 19.40 9.76 16.98
CA ARG A 293 19.34 8.56 17.84
C ARG A 293 18.05 8.43 18.64
N ARG A 294 17.53 9.52 19.22
CA ARG A 294 16.28 9.48 20.02
C ARG A 294 15.06 9.09 19.16
N VAL A 295 15.03 9.52 17.90
CA VAL A 295 13.94 9.20 16.96
C VAL A 295 14.00 7.72 16.59
N VAL A 296 15.21 7.21 16.32
CA VAL A 296 15.46 5.78 16.07
C VAL A 296 14.94 4.92 17.20
N MET A 297 15.32 5.22 18.45
CA MET A 297 14.90 4.41 19.60
C MET A 297 13.38 4.37 19.77
N ARG A 298 12.71 5.53 19.69
CA ARG A 298 11.25 5.62 19.79
C ARG A 298 10.53 4.87 18.68
N TYR A 299 11.05 4.98 17.46
CA TYR A 299 10.52 4.26 16.31
C TYR A 299 10.74 2.74 16.44
N ALA A 300 11.96 2.31 16.72
CA ALA A 300 12.36 0.91 16.79
C ALA A 300 11.62 0.15 17.90
N CYS A 301 11.39 0.80 19.05
CA CYS A 301 10.61 0.24 20.14
C CYS A 301 9.20 -0.18 19.69
N GLY A 302 8.52 0.64 18.89
CA GLY A 302 7.22 0.29 18.32
C GLY A 302 7.35 -0.73 17.17
N ALA A 303 8.27 -0.47 16.23
CA ALA A 303 8.37 -1.22 14.98
C ALA A 303 8.77 -2.69 15.18
N PHE A 304 9.61 -2.97 16.17
CA PHE A 304 10.10 -4.32 16.45
C PHE A 304 9.60 -4.86 17.79
N GLY A 305 9.37 -3.98 18.78
CA GLY A 305 8.83 -4.41 20.08
C GLY A 305 7.40 -4.93 19.98
N VAL A 306 6.53 -4.30 19.19
CA VAL A 306 5.13 -4.77 19.04
C VAL A 306 5.05 -6.16 18.39
N PRO A 307 5.68 -6.43 17.24
CA PRO A 307 5.78 -7.79 16.70
C PRO A 307 6.38 -8.80 17.68
N ALA A 308 7.47 -8.43 18.36
CA ALA A 308 8.14 -9.32 19.30
C ALA A 308 7.23 -9.69 20.48
N LEU A 309 6.50 -8.72 21.05
CA LEU A 309 5.56 -8.94 22.15
C LEU A 309 4.40 -9.87 21.75
N VAL A 310 3.97 -9.84 20.49
CA VAL A 310 2.91 -10.72 19.99
C VAL A 310 3.45 -12.10 19.61
N LEU A 311 4.66 -12.17 19.05
CA LEU A 311 5.27 -13.43 18.63
C LEU A 311 5.79 -14.25 19.81
N LEU A 312 6.38 -13.60 20.82
CA LEU A 312 7.05 -14.26 21.93
C LEU A 312 6.15 -15.27 22.68
N PRO A 313 4.90 -14.94 23.09
CA PRO A 313 4.03 -15.91 23.76
C PRO A 313 3.79 -17.17 22.94
N THR A 314 3.51 -17.02 21.63
CA THR A 314 3.26 -18.16 20.74
C THR A 314 4.51 -19.00 20.50
N ALA A 315 5.69 -18.37 20.43
CA ALA A 315 6.97 -19.05 20.30
C ALA A 315 7.35 -19.80 21.59
N LEU A 316 6.96 -19.29 22.76
CA LEU A 316 7.14 -19.99 24.05
C LEU A 316 6.24 -21.23 24.17
N VAL A 317 5.07 -21.24 23.53
CA VAL A 317 4.23 -22.45 23.42
C VAL A 317 4.90 -23.49 22.53
N ASN A 318 5.30 -23.10 21.30
CA ASN A 318 6.02 -24.00 20.39
C ASN A 318 6.80 -23.24 19.31
N ALA A 319 8.10 -23.04 19.52
CA ALA A 319 8.97 -22.33 18.59
C ALA A 319 9.15 -23.07 17.26
N ASP A 320 9.24 -24.40 17.28
CA ASP A 320 9.41 -25.21 16.06
C ASP A 320 8.18 -25.12 15.15
N ALA A 321 6.97 -25.12 15.72
CA ALA A 321 5.74 -24.90 14.96
C ALA A 321 5.73 -23.51 14.33
N ALA A 322 6.14 -22.47 15.05
CA ALA A 322 6.24 -21.12 14.51
C ALA A 322 7.26 -21.04 13.36
N ILE A 323 8.45 -21.65 13.51
CA ILE A 323 9.49 -21.70 12.47
C ILE A 323 8.99 -22.47 11.23
N GLU A 324 8.33 -23.61 11.45
CA GLU A 324 7.74 -24.45 10.40
C GLU A 324 6.75 -23.65 9.54
N ASN A 325 5.87 -22.89 10.19
CA ASN A 325 4.79 -22.17 9.51
C ASN A 325 5.22 -20.83 8.92
N VAL A 326 5.99 -20.03 9.65
CA VAL A 326 6.32 -18.64 9.27
C VAL A 326 7.56 -18.55 8.39
N LEU A 327 8.51 -19.49 8.54
CA LEU A 327 9.79 -19.46 7.82
C LEU A 327 9.90 -20.59 6.80
N ARG A 328 9.81 -21.85 7.25
CA ARG A 328 10.08 -23.00 6.36
C ARG A 328 9.06 -23.11 5.22
N PHE A 329 7.76 -23.02 5.54
CA PHE A 329 6.72 -23.14 4.51
C PHE A 329 6.80 -22.06 3.41
N PRO A 330 6.91 -20.75 3.71
CA PRO A 330 7.07 -19.73 2.67
C PRO A 330 8.36 -19.87 1.84
N LEU A 331 9.43 -20.41 2.45
CA LEU A 331 10.69 -20.71 1.77
C LEU A 331 10.65 -22.00 0.94
N GLY A 332 9.52 -22.72 0.93
CA GLY A 332 9.35 -23.95 0.16
C GLY A 332 9.86 -25.22 0.84
N ALA A 333 10.24 -25.15 2.12
CA ALA A 333 10.70 -26.29 2.93
C ALA A 333 9.57 -26.96 3.74
N GLY A 334 8.31 -26.58 3.51
CA GLY A 334 7.15 -27.23 4.11
C GLY A 334 6.79 -28.56 3.45
N LEU A 335 5.90 -29.31 4.08
CA LEU A 335 5.37 -30.61 3.61
C LEU A 335 4.48 -30.47 2.37
N ALA A 336 3.87 -29.30 2.18
CA ALA A 336 2.97 -29.03 1.07
C ALA A 336 3.48 -27.87 0.22
N ALA A 337 3.28 -27.96 -1.09
CA ALA A 337 3.68 -26.90 -2.01
C ALA A 337 2.78 -25.66 -1.85
N THR A 338 3.39 -24.48 -1.78
CA THR A 338 2.64 -23.22 -1.71
C THR A 338 1.82 -22.97 -2.99
N PRO A 339 0.60 -22.43 -2.87
CA PRO A 339 -0.20 -22.01 -4.02
C PRO A 339 0.40 -20.79 -4.75
N ALA A 340 1.37 -20.09 -4.14
CA ALA A 340 2.05 -18.94 -4.71
C ALA A 340 3.00 -19.33 -5.86
N ARG A 341 2.45 -19.59 -7.05
CA ARG A 341 3.19 -20.00 -8.26
C ARG A 341 2.84 -19.15 -9.47
N SER A 342 2.68 -17.84 -9.29
CA SER A 342 2.40 -16.95 -10.41
C SER A 342 3.56 -16.95 -11.42
N PRO A 343 3.29 -16.79 -12.72
CA PRO A 343 4.30 -16.80 -13.78
C PRO A 343 5.11 -15.49 -13.81
N LEU A 344 5.76 -15.17 -12.69
CA LEU A 344 6.69 -14.05 -12.57
C LEU A 344 8.10 -14.48 -12.98
N VAL A 345 9.01 -13.51 -13.14
CA VAL A 345 10.37 -13.74 -13.66
C VAL A 345 11.08 -14.87 -12.92
N GLY A 346 11.09 -14.84 -11.58
CA GLY A 346 11.69 -15.90 -10.76
C GLY A 346 11.14 -17.28 -11.10
N LYS A 347 9.81 -17.40 -11.19
CA LYS A 347 9.16 -18.67 -11.55
C LYS A 347 9.50 -19.11 -12.97
N LEU A 348 9.48 -18.19 -13.94
CA LEU A 348 9.81 -18.48 -15.33
C LEU A 348 11.26 -18.97 -15.47
N LEU A 349 12.20 -18.35 -14.75
CA LEU A 349 13.59 -18.83 -14.68
C LEU A 349 13.64 -20.27 -14.16
N THR A 350 12.94 -20.58 -13.06
CA THR A 350 12.95 -21.94 -12.49
C THR A 350 12.37 -23.01 -13.43
N VAL A 351 11.49 -22.63 -14.36
CA VAL A 351 10.82 -23.57 -15.28
C VAL A 351 11.62 -23.75 -16.56
N TRP A 352 12.15 -22.66 -17.12
CA TRP A 352 12.68 -22.66 -18.50
C TRP A 352 14.21 -22.61 -18.58
N VAL A 353 14.92 -22.31 -17.49
CA VAL A 353 16.38 -22.16 -17.49
C VAL A 353 17.02 -23.28 -16.66
N PRO A 354 17.98 -24.05 -17.22
CA PRO A 354 18.79 -24.99 -16.44
C PRO A 354 19.47 -24.29 -15.26
N GLY A 355 19.26 -24.78 -14.03
CA GLY A 355 19.76 -24.12 -12.82
C GLY A 355 19.01 -22.82 -12.44
N GLY A 356 17.86 -22.53 -13.07
CA GLY A 356 17.11 -21.29 -12.89
C GLY A 356 16.67 -20.99 -11.47
N THR A 357 16.53 -22.00 -10.60
CA THR A 357 16.31 -21.81 -9.16
C THR A 357 17.48 -21.06 -8.50
N TYR A 358 18.72 -21.44 -8.78
CA TYR A 358 19.91 -20.77 -8.25
C TYR A 358 20.03 -19.35 -8.79
N LEU A 359 19.70 -19.16 -10.08
CA LEU A 359 19.68 -17.84 -10.69
C LEU A 359 18.64 -16.92 -10.03
N ALA A 360 17.41 -17.42 -9.83
CA ALA A 360 16.34 -16.67 -9.17
C ALA A 360 16.72 -16.30 -7.72
N LEU A 361 17.26 -17.25 -6.94
CA LEU A 361 17.75 -16.99 -5.59
C LEU A 361 18.92 -16.01 -5.57
N GLY A 362 19.83 -16.10 -6.54
CA GLY A 362 20.92 -15.17 -6.75
C GLY A 362 20.40 -13.74 -7.00
N LEU A 363 19.40 -13.57 -7.86
CA LEU A 363 18.78 -12.27 -8.13
C LEU A 363 18.10 -11.68 -6.90
N VAL A 364 17.39 -12.50 -6.11
CA VAL A 364 16.78 -12.06 -4.85
C VAL A 364 17.87 -11.60 -3.86
N THR A 365 18.94 -12.38 -3.72
CA THR A 365 20.06 -12.08 -2.82
C THR A 365 20.79 -10.80 -3.24
N LEU A 366 21.11 -10.66 -4.53
CA LEU A 366 21.72 -9.46 -5.09
C LEU A 366 20.82 -8.23 -4.91
N SER A 367 19.51 -8.38 -5.10
CA SER A 367 18.55 -7.29 -4.88
C SER A 367 18.51 -6.86 -3.41
N ALA A 368 18.54 -7.82 -2.47
CA ALA A 368 18.59 -7.53 -1.04
C ALA A 368 19.90 -6.84 -0.64
N LEU A 369 21.04 -7.31 -1.14
CA LEU A 369 22.35 -6.69 -0.90
C LEU A 369 22.43 -5.28 -1.50
N ALA A 370 21.96 -5.09 -2.73
CA ALA A 370 21.91 -3.78 -3.37
C ALA A 370 21.02 -2.81 -2.58
N LEU A 371 19.87 -3.27 -2.08
CA LEU A 371 19.00 -2.47 -1.21
C LEU A 371 19.65 -2.11 0.12
N ALA A 372 20.37 -3.05 0.75
CA ALA A 372 21.09 -2.81 1.99
C ALA A 372 22.22 -1.78 1.79
N VAL A 373 23.04 -1.94 0.74
CA VAL A 373 24.08 -0.97 0.37
C VAL A 373 23.45 0.39 0.07
N TRP A 374 22.33 0.42 -0.65
CA TRP A 374 21.62 1.66 -0.95
C TRP A 374 21.18 2.36 0.35
N LEU A 375 20.54 1.65 1.28
CA LEU A 375 20.09 2.23 2.54
C LEU A 375 21.23 2.75 3.42
N ILE A 376 22.39 2.09 3.41
CA ILE A 376 23.57 2.49 4.19
C ILE A 376 24.26 3.71 3.57
N ARG A 377 24.44 3.71 2.24
CA ARG A 377 25.19 4.75 1.53
C ARG A 377 24.36 5.99 1.25
N TRP A 378 23.07 5.81 0.96
CA TRP A 378 22.15 6.89 0.61
C TRP A 378 20.79 6.66 1.29
N PRO A 379 20.72 6.79 2.62
CA PRO A 379 19.48 6.61 3.37
C PRO A 379 18.39 7.58 2.87
N PRO A 380 17.10 7.18 2.92
CA PRO A 380 16.02 8.05 2.52
C PRO A 380 15.94 9.30 3.41
N ASN A 381 16.00 10.48 2.79
CA ASN A 381 15.91 11.76 3.49
C ASN A 381 14.47 12.20 3.76
N ASP A 382 13.49 11.61 3.06
CA ASP A 382 12.07 11.91 3.22
C ASP A 382 11.18 10.66 3.03
N PRO A 383 9.90 10.71 3.45
CA PRO A 383 8.99 9.56 3.34
C PRO A 383 8.66 9.16 1.90
N ALA A 384 8.74 10.06 0.93
CA ALA A 384 8.50 9.73 -0.47
C ALA A 384 9.66 8.90 -1.03
N ALA A 385 10.90 9.25 -0.68
CA ALA A 385 12.08 8.45 -0.97
C ALA A 385 11.98 7.07 -0.31
N ALA A 386 11.57 7.00 0.96
CA ALA A 386 11.36 5.73 1.65
C ALA A 386 10.30 4.85 0.95
N ALA A 387 9.16 5.43 0.56
CA ALA A 387 8.12 4.70 -0.17
C ALA A 387 8.61 4.20 -1.54
N LEU A 388 9.42 5.00 -2.26
CA LEU A 388 10.02 4.60 -3.54
C LEU A 388 11.01 3.45 -3.37
N ILE A 389 11.87 3.50 -2.35
CA ILE A 389 12.80 2.41 -2.01
C ILE A 389 12.02 1.13 -1.71
N CYS A 390 10.97 1.20 -0.88
CA CYS A 390 10.11 0.05 -0.60
C CYS A 390 9.46 -0.50 -1.86
N ALA A 391 8.97 0.36 -2.75
CA ALA A 391 8.36 -0.07 -4.00
C ALA A 391 9.34 -0.81 -4.90
N ILE A 392 10.56 -0.29 -5.08
CA ILE A 392 11.59 -0.92 -5.91
C ILE A 392 12.01 -2.24 -5.29
N GLY A 393 12.37 -2.23 -4.00
CA GLY A 393 12.84 -3.41 -3.28
C GLY A 393 11.81 -4.54 -3.29
N LEU A 394 10.54 -4.24 -3.03
CA LEU A 394 9.46 -5.24 -3.09
C LEU A 394 9.16 -5.68 -4.52
N SER A 395 9.25 -4.81 -5.53
CA SER A 395 9.10 -5.23 -6.93
C SER A 395 10.15 -6.27 -7.32
N CYS A 396 11.41 -6.04 -6.95
CA CYS A 396 12.49 -6.98 -7.17
C CYS A 396 12.24 -8.30 -6.41
N ALA A 397 11.92 -8.22 -5.12
CA ALA A 397 11.66 -9.41 -4.31
C ALA A 397 10.48 -10.24 -4.86
N ILE A 398 9.34 -9.61 -5.13
CA ILE A 398 8.14 -10.27 -5.66
C ILE A 398 8.38 -10.84 -7.05
N GLY A 399 9.09 -10.09 -7.91
CA GLY A 399 9.38 -10.49 -9.29
C GLY A 399 10.37 -11.64 -9.40
N PHE A 400 11.40 -11.67 -8.55
CA PHE A 400 12.48 -12.67 -8.61
C PHE A 400 12.25 -13.89 -7.70
N LEU A 401 11.34 -13.84 -6.72
CA LEU A 401 11.04 -15.02 -5.92
C LEU A 401 10.46 -16.15 -6.81
N PRO A 402 10.98 -17.39 -6.70
CA PRO A 402 10.41 -18.55 -7.38
C PRO A 402 8.94 -18.85 -7.01
N SER A 403 8.59 -18.59 -5.75
CA SER A 403 7.30 -18.89 -5.14
C SER A 403 6.59 -17.61 -4.69
N SER A 404 6.14 -16.82 -5.64
CA SER A 404 5.45 -15.55 -5.41
C SER A 404 4.05 -15.53 -6.01
N ARG A 405 3.20 -14.65 -5.50
CA ARG A 405 1.83 -14.44 -6.00
C ARG A 405 1.70 -13.06 -6.63
N PHE A 406 1.02 -13.01 -7.77
CA PHE A 406 0.70 -11.77 -8.49
C PHE A 406 0.01 -10.74 -7.59
N GLY A 407 -0.84 -11.20 -6.66
CA GLY A 407 -1.52 -10.34 -5.70
C GLY A 407 -0.58 -9.44 -4.87
N TYR A 408 0.66 -9.87 -4.62
CA TYR A 408 1.63 -9.04 -3.88
C TYR A 408 2.05 -7.76 -4.62
N LEU A 409 1.82 -7.66 -5.93
CA LEU A 409 2.10 -6.42 -6.67
C LEU A 409 1.25 -5.23 -6.20
N LEU A 410 0.20 -5.45 -5.40
CA LEU A 410 -0.53 -4.36 -4.74
C LEU A 410 0.37 -3.46 -3.89
N TYR A 411 1.39 -4.02 -3.21
CA TYR A 411 2.27 -3.28 -2.33
C TYR A 411 3.14 -2.26 -3.11
N PRO A 412 3.99 -2.68 -4.06
CA PRO A 412 4.83 -1.75 -4.79
C PRO A 412 4.02 -0.74 -5.60
N VAL A 413 2.89 -1.14 -6.22
CA VAL A 413 2.03 -0.23 -6.98
C VAL A 413 1.46 0.87 -6.09
N ALA A 414 0.90 0.50 -4.94
CA ALA A 414 0.35 1.48 -4.00
C ALA A 414 1.45 2.41 -3.46
N TYR A 415 2.62 1.89 -3.09
CA TYR A 415 3.74 2.70 -2.60
C TYR A 415 4.23 3.70 -3.66
N LEU A 416 4.38 3.29 -4.93
CA LEU A 416 4.73 4.19 -6.02
C LEU A 416 3.70 5.30 -6.21
N CYS A 417 2.41 4.98 -6.20
CA CYS A 417 1.36 5.98 -6.36
C CYS A 417 1.27 6.95 -5.17
N PHE A 418 1.74 6.55 -3.98
CA PHE A 418 1.85 7.42 -2.80
C PHE A 418 3.10 8.31 -2.80
N VAL A 419 4.14 8.03 -3.58
CA VAL A 419 5.37 8.86 -3.64
C VAL A 419 5.06 10.35 -3.84
N PRO A 420 4.24 10.78 -4.83
CA PRO A 420 3.96 12.21 -5.04
C PRO A 420 3.15 12.85 -3.90
N VAL A 421 2.39 12.05 -3.14
CA VAL A 421 1.59 12.48 -2.00
C VAL A 421 2.48 12.76 -0.78
N LEU A 422 3.49 11.92 -0.59
CA LEU A 422 4.39 11.96 0.56
C LEU A 422 5.51 12.99 0.44
N ARG A 423 5.68 13.62 -0.73
CA ARG A 423 6.72 14.62 -0.94
C ARG A 423 6.47 15.85 -0.06
N PRO A 424 7.49 16.33 0.66
CA PRO A 424 7.37 17.58 1.40
C PRO A 424 7.03 18.72 0.43
N PRO A 425 6.26 19.75 0.87
CA PRO A 425 6.05 20.94 0.08
C PRO A 425 7.43 21.53 -0.27
N SER A 426 7.71 21.72 -1.56
CA SER A 426 8.96 22.34 -1.97
C SER A 426 9.06 23.72 -1.33
N THR A 427 10.02 23.91 -0.43
CA THR A 427 10.43 25.23 0.07
C THR A 427 11.19 25.96 -1.03
N ARG A 428 10.56 26.17 -2.19
CA ARG A 428 11.02 27.17 -3.17
C ARG A 428 10.62 28.53 -2.64
N ASN A 429 11.39 29.03 -1.68
CA ASN A 429 11.47 30.44 -1.25
C ASN A 429 12.79 30.71 -0.50
N GLY A 430 13.86 29.97 -0.83
CA GLY A 430 15.21 30.21 -0.29
C GLY A 430 16.03 31.25 -1.06
N GLU A 431 15.57 31.69 -2.24
CA GLU A 431 16.34 32.64 -3.08
C GLU A 431 15.95 34.12 -2.89
N SER A 432 14.96 34.41 -2.03
CA SER A 432 14.55 35.80 -1.77
C SER A 432 15.29 36.44 -0.59
N PHE A 433 15.90 35.65 0.29
CA PHE A 433 16.54 36.17 1.52
C PHE A 433 18.02 36.54 1.32
N VAL A 434 18.67 36.06 0.26
CA VAL A 434 20.08 36.38 -0.04
C VAL A 434 20.21 37.69 -0.85
N ARG A 435 19.17 38.13 -1.58
CA ARG A 435 19.22 39.39 -2.36
C ARG A 435 18.90 40.67 -1.58
N LEU A 436 18.33 40.58 -0.37
CA LEU A 436 18.11 41.77 0.47
C LEU A 436 19.34 42.12 1.33
N SER A 437 20.34 41.24 1.41
CA SER A 437 21.62 41.51 2.10
C SER A 437 22.70 42.09 1.17
N GLN A 438 22.49 42.12 -0.15
CA GLN A 438 23.50 42.56 -1.12
C GLN A 438 23.24 43.95 -1.73
N ASN A 439 22.20 44.66 -1.27
CA ASN A 439 21.88 46.03 -1.72
C ASN A 439 22.10 47.11 -0.64
N ALA A 440 22.78 46.80 0.46
CA ALA A 440 23.31 47.82 1.35
C ALA A 440 24.70 48.25 0.85
N SER A 441 24.76 49.34 0.08
CA SER A 441 26.03 50.02 -0.20
C SER A 441 26.56 50.66 1.09
N PRO A 442 27.86 50.54 1.42
CA PRO A 442 28.45 51.25 2.53
C PRO A 442 28.85 52.66 2.07
N VAL A 443 27.93 53.62 2.13
CA VAL A 443 28.27 55.04 2.06
C VAL A 443 27.38 55.79 3.05
N ASP A 444 28.03 56.55 3.93
CA ASP A 444 27.50 57.56 4.85
C ASP A 444 26.77 57.12 6.13
N VAL A 445 27.55 56.64 7.12
CA VAL A 445 27.36 57.08 8.51
C VAL A 445 28.73 57.24 9.17
N PHE A 446 29.44 58.33 8.86
CA PHE A 446 30.47 58.88 9.74
C PHE A 446 30.16 60.36 10.01
N GLN A 447 29.85 60.58 11.28
CA GLN A 447 29.87 61.79 12.09
C GLN A 447 30.52 63.06 11.51
N CYS A 448 29.82 64.18 11.67
CA CYS A 448 30.42 65.48 11.93
C CYS A 448 29.59 66.25 12.98
N SER A 449 30.27 66.67 14.06
CA SER A 449 29.91 67.74 15.03
C SER A 449 28.69 67.45 15.96
N LYS A 450 28.81 67.37 17.28
CA LYS A 450 29.63 68.09 18.27
C LYS A 450 30.07 67.20 19.43
#